data_AF-A0A7R9DRI7-F1
#
_entry.id   AF-A0A7R9DRI7-F1
#
_cell.length_a   1.000
_cell.length_b   1.000
_cell.length_c   1.000
_cell.angle_alpha   90.00
_cell.angle_beta   90.00
_cell.angle_gamma   90.00
#
_symmetry.space_group_name_H-M   'P 1'
#
loop_
_entity.id
_entity.type
_entity.pdbx_description
1 polymer ?
#
loop_
_entity_poly.entity_id
_entity_poly.type
_entity_poly.pdbx_seq_one_letter_code
_entity_poly.pdbx_strand_id
1 'polypeptide(L)'
;MVCQLYLSSYLLPAAQCDFQMTAQEKGLLNSISYAGVILSSPLWGFLADTQGRKKILILSLAADGIIGVLSSFAPTYGIFLAFRFFNGF
;
A
#
# COMPACT_ATOMS: atom_id res chain seq x y z
N MET A 1 -1.24 2.32 8.82
CA MET A 1 -1.52 0.90 8.49
C MET A 1 -3.00 0.54 8.46
N VAL A 2 -3.76 0.41 9.56
CA VAL A 2 -5.14 -0.14 9.51
C VAL A 2 -6.11 0.65 8.61
N CYS A 3 -5.95 1.98 8.50
CA CYS A 3 -6.79 2.81 7.62
C CYS A 3 -6.61 2.49 6.11
N GLN A 4 -5.44 2.00 5.67
CA GLN A 4 -5.23 1.59 4.27
C GLN A 4 -6.07 0.36 3.87
N LEU A 5 -6.36 -0.54 4.82
CA LEU A 5 -7.18 -1.72 4.55
C LEU A 5 -8.59 -1.32 4.12
N TYR A 6 -9.12 -0.24 4.71
CA TYR A 6 -10.43 0.32 4.32
C TYR A 6 -10.39 1.04 2.98
N LEU A 7 -9.29 1.75 2.66
CA LEU A 7 -9.13 2.43 1.38
C LEU A 7 -9.04 1.44 0.20
N SER A 8 -8.41 0.28 0.41
CA SER A 8 -8.27 -0.77 -0.61
C SER A 8 -9.63 -1.31 -1.09
N SER A 9 -10.62 -1.33 -0.21
CA SER A 9 -12.01 -1.72 -0.50
C SER A 9 -12.66 -0.82 -1.55
N TYR A 10 -12.32 0.48 -1.53
CA TYR A 10 -12.84 1.46 -2.50
C TYR A 10 -12.00 1.52 -3.78
N LEU A 11 -10.69 1.28 -3.66
CA LEU A 11 -9.76 1.41 -4.77
C LEU A 11 -9.79 0.21 -5.74
N LEU A 12 -10.10 -1.00 -5.25
CA LEU A 12 -10.22 -2.22 -6.06
C LEU A 12 -11.25 -2.12 -7.20
N PRO A 13 -12.51 -1.71 -6.96
CA PRO A 13 -13.50 -1.60 -8.04
C PRO A 13 -13.17 -0.48 -9.03
N ALA A 14 -12.55 0.61 -8.60
CA ALA A 14 -12.09 1.68 -9.49
C ALA A 14 -10.95 1.20 -10.41
N ALA A 15 -9.92 0.55 -9.86
CA ALA A 15 -8.80 0.02 -10.63
C ALA A 15 -9.20 -1.11 -11.60
N GLN A 16 -10.26 -1.86 -11.29
CA GLN A 16 -10.81 -2.88 -12.20
C GLN A 16 -11.36 -2.26 -13.49
N CYS A 17 -12.01 -1.09 -13.40
CA CYS A 17 -12.56 -0.41 -14.56
C CYS A 17 -11.46 0.12 -15.50
N ASP A 18 -10.33 0.57 -14.93
CA ASP A 18 -9.21 1.10 -15.72
C ASP A 18 -8.32 0.01 -16.34
N PHE A 19 -8.07 -1.09 -15.64
CA PHE A 19 -7.12 -2.14 -16.08
C PHE A 19 -7.78 -3.41 -16.64
N GLN A 20 -9.13 -3.51 -16.68
CA GLN A 20 -9.87 -4.71 -17.10
C GLN A 20 -9.36 -6.03 -16.49
N MET A 21 -9.02 -6.00 -15.19
CA MET A 21 -8.38 -7.13 -14.49
C MET A 21 -9.30 -8.34 -14.31
N THR A 22 -8.71 -9.52 -14.42
CA THR A 22 -9.33 -10.81 -14.10
C THR A 22 -9.49 -11.02 -12.59
N ALA A 23 -10.35 -11.97 -12.17
CA ALA A 23 -10.60 -12.23 -10.75
C ALA A 23 -9.34 -12.71 -9.99
N GLN A 24 -8.44 -13.44 -10.67
CA GLN A 24 -7.17 -13.91 -10.11
C GLN A 24 -6.23 -12.75 -9.79
N GLU A 25 -6.13 -11.78 -10.69
CA GLU A 25 -5.27 -10.61 -10.55
C GLU A 25 -5.67 -9.72 -9.36
N LYS A 26 -6.98 -9.58 -9.11
CA LYS A 26 -7.48 -8.90 -7.90
C LYS A 26 -7.03 -9.61 -6.62
N GLY A 27 -7.07 -10.94 -6.61
CA GLY A 27 -6.63 -11.74 -5.47
C GLY A 27 -5.12 -11.57 -5.20
N LEU A 28 -4.32 -11.52 -6.27
CA LEU A 28 -2.89 -11.24 -6.22
C LEU A 28 -2.59 -9.84 -5.69
N LEU A 29 -3.31 -8.82 -6.18
CA LEU A 29 -3.15 -7.44 -5.73
C LEU A 29 -3.42 -7.29 -4.22
N ASN A 30 -4.47 -7.94 -3.71
CA ASN A 30 -4.75 -7.92 -2.27
C ASN A 30 -3.68 -8.68 -1.48
N SER A 31 -3.32 -9.88 -1.93
CA SER A 31 -2.31 -10.72 -1.27
C SER A 31 -0.96 -10.01 -1.14
N ILE A 32 -0.50 -9.35 -2.21
CA ILE A 32 0.79 -8.65 -2.20
C ILE A 32 0.76 -7.40 -1.30
N SER A 33 -0.39 -6.72 -1.23
CA SER A 33 -0.60 -5.60 -0.30
C SER A 33 -0.49 -6.05 1.15
N TYR A 34 -1.13 -7.16 1.51
CA TYR A 34 -1.03 -7.73 2.86
C TYR A 34 0.38 -8.23 3.17
N ALA A 35 1.04 -8.87 2.19
CA ALA A 35 2.42 -9.32 2.36
C ALA A 35 3.38 -8.15 2.66
N GLY A 36 3.23 -7.02 1.96
CA GLY A 36 4.01 -5.81 2.22
C GLY A 36 3.86 -5.31 3.67
N VAL A 37 2.61 -5.19 4.14
CA VAL A 37 2.31 -4.75 5.51
C VAL A 37 2.85 -5.71 6.57
N ILE A 38 2.75 -7.01 6.37
CA ILE A 38 3.26 -8.01 7.32
C ILE A 38 4.79 -7.91 7.43
N LEU A 39 5.48 -7.74 6.30
CA LEU A 39 6.93 -7.64 6.26
C LEU A 39 7.44 -6.33 6.89
N SER A 40 6.73 -5.22 6.71
CA SER A 40 7.13 -3.90 7.20
C SER A 40 6.72 -3.62 8.65
N SER A 41 5.66 -4.27 9.15
CA SER A 41 5.14 -4.09 10.50
C SER A 41 6.20 -4.17 11.62
N PRO A 42 7.10 -5.18 11.67
CA PRO A 42 8.12 -5.25 12.72
C PRO A 42 9.16 -4.14 12.61
N LEU A 43 9.51 -3.70 11.39
CA LEU A 43 10.47 -2.62 11.16
C LEU A 43 9.95 -1.29 11.70
N TRP A 44 8.71 -0.92 11.34
CA TRP A 44 8.10 0.30 11.83
C TRP A 44 7.72 0.24 13.30
N GLY A 45 7.38 -0.95 13.82
CA GLY A 45 7.17 -1.16 15.26
C GLY A 45 8.44 -0.86 16.06
N PHE A 46 9.59 -1.41 15.64
CA PHE A 46 10.87 -1.14 16.28
C PHE A 46 11.30 0.34 16.16
N LEU A 47 11.09 0.96 14.99
CA LEU A 47 11.34 2.39 14.81
C LEU A 47 10.43 3.26 15.71
N ALA A 48 9.15 2.88 15.87
CA ALA A 48 8.19 3.62 16.69
C ALA A 48 8.57 3.60 18.17
N ASP A 49 9.14 2.49 18.65
CA ASP A 49 9.57 2.33 20.03
C ASP A 49 10.89 3.06 20.33
N THR A 50 11.76 3.23 19.33
CA THR A 50 13.08 3.89 19.50
C THR A 50 13.07 5.40 19.24
N GLN A 51 12.36 5.87 18.21
CA GLN A 51 12.36 7.27 17.76
C GLN A 51 11.15 8.07 18.29
N GLY A 52 10.22 7.40 18.98
CA GLY A 52 8.98 7.95 19.50
C GLY A 52 7.81 7.84 18.52
N ARG A 53 6.68 7.34 19.02
CA ARG A 53 5.46 7.00 18.26
C ARG A 53 4.97 8.10 17.31
N LYS A 54 4.93 9.36 17.75
CA LYS A 54 4.34 10.46 16.97
C LYS A 54 5.11 10.76 15.68
N LYS A 55 6.45 10.74 15.73
CA LYS A 55 7.29 11.06 14.57
C LYS A 55 7.16 9.97 13.51
N ILE A 56 7.21 8.72 13.93
CA ILE A 56 7.07 7.57 13.04
C ILE A 56 5.68 7.51 12.40
N LEU A 57 4.62 7.84 13.14
CA LEU A 57 3.27 7.89 12.57
C LEU A 57 3.14 8.94 11.46
N ILE A 58 3.75 10.12 11.64
CA ILE A 58 3.74 11.18 10.62
C ILE A 58 4.61 10.78 9.42
N LEU A 59 5.77 10.17 9.67
CA LEU A 59 6.73 9.82 8.63
C LEU A 59 6.21 8.68 7.73
N SER A 60 5.60 7.65 8.32
CA SER A 60 4.90 6.59 7.59
C SER A 60 3.70 7.13 6.80
N LEU A 61 2.90 8.02 7.38
CA LEU A 61 1.79 8.66 6.66
C LEU A 61 2.27 9.53 5.48
N ALA A 62 3.39 10.24 5.64
CA ALA A 62 3.98 11.03 4.58
C ALA A 62 4.56 10.15 3.46
N ALA A 63 5.27 9.08 3.81
CA ALA A 63 5.78 8.10 2.85
C ALA A 63 4.64 7.45 2.06
N ASP A 64 3.57 7.01 2.75
CA ASP A 64 2.36 6.48 2.15
C ASP A 64 1.72 7.46 1.16
N GLY A 65 1.65 8.74 1.52
CA GLY A 65 1.12 9.79 0.67
C GLY A 65 1.94 9.98 -0.61
N ILE A 66 3.27 10.01 -0.49
CA ILE A 66 4.18 10.13 -1.64
C ILE A 66 4.04 8.93 -2.58
N ILE A 67 4.02 7.72 -2.03
CA ILE A 67 3.85 6.48 -2.81
C ILE A 67 2.46 6.45 -3.46
N GLY A 68 1.41 6.92 -2.77
CA GLY A 68 0.07 7.03 -3.32
C GLY A 68 -0.02 7.98 -4.51
N VAL A 69 0.63 9.14 -4.44
CA VAL A 69 0.73 10.08 -5.56
C VAL A 69 1.50 9.45 -6.72
N LEU A 70 2.63 8.80 -6.46
CA LEU A 70 3.41 8.08 -7.47
C LEU A 70 2.60 6.97 -8.15
N SER A 71 1.80 6.23 -7.38
CA SER A 71 0.92 5.18 -7.87
C SER A 71 -0.16 5.72 -8.82
N SER A 72 -0.65 6.95 -8.60
CA SER A 72 -1.60 7.60 -9.50
C SER A 72 -1.01 7.90 -10.89
N PHE A 73 0.31 7.94 -11.02
CA PHE A 73 1.00 8.10 -12.31
C PHE A 73 1.34 6.77 -12.98
N ALA A 74 1.01 5.62 -12.38
CA ALA A 74 1.36 4.31 -12.91
C ALA A 74 0.54 3.98 -14.18
N PRO A 75 1.18 3.84 -15.36
CA PRO A 75 0.48 3.60 -16.62
C PRO A 75 0.21 2.12 -16.91
N THR A 76 0.71 1.20 -16.07
CA THR A 76 0.68 -0.25 -16.34
C THR A 76 0.40 -1.05 -15.07
N TYR A 77 -0.36 -2.14 -15.20
CA TYR A 77 -0.77 -3.01 -14.10
C TYR A 77 0.42 -3.50 -13.23
N GLY A 78 1.54 -3.88 -13.86
CA GLY A 78 2.73 -4.35 -13.13
C GLY A 78 3.39 -3.27 -12.26
N ILE A 79 3.41 -2.02 -12.74
CA ILE A 79 3.97 -0.88 -11.99
C ILE A 79 3.04 -0.52 -10.83
N PHE A 80 1.74 -0.55 -11.06
CA PHE A 80 0.73 -0.38 -10.02
C PHE A 80 0.86 -1.44 -8.91
N LEU A 81 1.10 -2.70 -9.29
CA LEU A 81 1.32 -3.81 -8.35
C LEU A 81 2.58 -3.60 -7.50
N ALA A 82 3.67 -3.15 -8.11
CA ALA A 82 4.93 -2.84 -7.42
C ALA A 82 4.75 -1.67 -6.45
N PHE A 83 4.12 -0.56 -6.89
CA PHE A 83 3.82 0.55 -5.99
C PHE A 83 2.92 0.13 -4.83
N ARG A 84 2.00 -0.82 -5.04
CA ARG A 84 1.17 -1.32 -3.95
C ARG A 84 1.95 -2.12 -2.90
N PHE A 85 2.95 -2.89 -3.31
CA PHE A 85 3.85 -3.55 -2.38
C PHE A 85 4.64 -2.54 -1.53
N PHE A 86 5.17 -1.49 -2.17
CA PHE A 86 5.88 -0.42 -1.46
C PHE A 86 4.96 0.44 -0.59
N ASN A 87 3.70 0.63 -0.96
CA ASN A 87 2.73 1.37 -0.15
C ASN A 87 2.36 0.62 1.14
N GLY A 88 2.56 -0.71 1.16
CA GLY A 88 2.48 -1.50 2.39
C GLY A 88 3.75 -1.44 3.23
N PHE A 89 4.83 -0.84 2.74
CA PHE A 89 6.10 -0.72 3.45
C PHE A 89 6.14 0.55 4.27
#